data_AF-A0A8S3GPI5-F1
#
_entry.id   AF-A0A8S3GPI5-F1
#
_cell.length_a   1.000
_cell.length_b   1.000
_cell.length_c   1.000
_cell.angle_alpha   90.00
_cell.angle_beta   90.00
_cell.angle_gamma   90.00
#
_symmetry.space_group_name_H-M   'P 1'
#
loop_
_entity.id
_entity.type
_entity.pdbx_description
1 polymer ?
#
loop_
_entity_poly.entity_id
_entity_poly.type
_entity_poly.pdbx_seq_one_letter_code
_entity_poly.pdbx_strand_id
1 'polypeptide(L)' 'MQGINTPGSLQRGVIPRSFEHIFEASSVAAGTKYLIRASYLEIYNESIRDLLGKDVKATLDLK' A
#
# COMPACT_ATOMS: atom_id res chain seq x y z
N MET A 1 7.56 8.62 3.19
CA MET A 1 6.17 8.53 2.70
C MET A 1 5.16 7.98 3.72
N GLN A 2 5.54 7.04 4.61
CA GLN A 2 4.63 6.47 5.62
C GLN A 2 4.28 7.46 6.76
N GLY A 3 5.26 8.25 7.23
CA GLY A 3 5.07 9.14 8.39
C GLY A 3 4.98 8.37 9.71
N ILE A 4 4.38 8.97 10.74
CA ILE A 4 4.24 8.33 12.06
C ILE A 4 3.07 7.34 12.05
N ASN A 5 3.32 6.10 12.46
CA ASN A 5 2.34 5.01 12.47
C ASN A 5 1.40 5.00 13.71
N THR A 6 1.23 6.16 14.35
CA THR A 6 0.34 6.31 15.51
C THR A 6 -1.06 6.69 15.03
N PRO A 7 -2.12 5.93 15.41
CA PRO A 7 -3.50 6.29 15.10
C PRO A 7 -3.83 7.71 15.57
N GLY A 8 -4.48 8.51 14.72
CA GLY A 8 -4.86 9.90 15.05
C GLY A 8 -3.71 10.92 15.02
N SER A 9 -2.49 10.51 14.68
CA SER A 9 -1.38 11.46 14.53
C SER A 9 -1.55 12.35 13.29
N LEU A 10 -1.46 13.67 13.48
CA LEU A 10 -1.37 14.65 12.38
C LEU A 10 -0.12 14.44 11.51
N GLN A 11 0.85 13.66 11.98
CA GLN A 11 2.12 13.40 11.29
C GLN A 11 2.10 12.11 10.45
N ARG A 12 0.92 11.53 10.19
CA ARG A 12 0.77 10.46 9.19
C ARG A 12 1.14 10.95 7.80
N GLY A 13 1.85 10.11 7.05
CA GLY A 13 2.31 10.43 5.71
C GLY A 13 1.27 10.20 4.62
N VAL A 14 1.70 10.36 3.36
CA VAL A 14 0.82 10.31 2.18
C VAL A 14 0.22 8.91 1.96
N ILE A 15 1.00 7.83 2.12
CA ILE A 15 0.51 6.45 1.92
C ILE A 15 -0.72 6.17 2.81
N PRO A 16 -0.65 6.33 4.13
CA PRO A 16 -1.81 6.10 4.98
C PRO A 16 -3.01 7.01 4.68
N ARG A 17 -2.77 8.27 4.31
CA ARG A 17 -3.85 9.24 3.99
C ARG A 17 -4.54 8.91 2.67
N SER A 18 -3.79 8.42 1.68
CA SER A 18 -4.35 7.99 0.40
C SER A 18 -5.29 6.80 0.59
N PHE A 19 -4.96 5.84 1.44
CA PHE A 19 -5.87 4.74 1.75
C PHE A 19 -7.19 5.23 2.37
N GLU A 20 -7.12 6.13 3.36
CA GLU A 20 -8.33 6.73 3.96
C GLU A 20 -9.22 7.39 2.91
N HIS A 21 -8.64 8.23 2.05
CA HIS A 21 -9.39 8.91 1.00
C HIS A 21 -10.02 7.94 -0.01
N ILE A 22 -9.28 6.91 -0.46
CA ILE A 22 -9.81 5.91 -1.39
C ILE A 22 -11.00 5.17 -0.78
N PHE A 23 -10.88 4.74 0.48
CA PHE A 23 -11.94 3.99 1.14
C PHE A 23 -13.16 4.87 1.46
N GLU A 24 -12.95 6.12 1.89
CA GLU A 24 -14.01 7.11 2.09
C GLU A 24 -14.80 7.31 0.79
N ALA A 25 -14.12 7.63 -0.32
CA ALA A 25 -14.75 7.81 -1.61
C ALA A 25 -15.51 6.55 -2.08
N SER A 26 -14.94 5.36 -1.87
CA SER A 26 -15.58 4.09 -2.25
C SER A 26 -16.86 3.80 -1.46
N SER A 27 -16.96 4.29 -0.21
CA SER A 27 -18.10 4.06 0.68
C SER A 27 -19.31 4.96 0.38
N VAL A 28 -19.06 6.14 -0.18
CA VAL A 28 -20.11 7.14 -0.49
C VAL A 28 -20.70 6.92 -1.89
N ALA A 29 -19.98 6.25 -2.79
CA ALA A 29 -20.42 5.99 -4.15
C ALA A 29 -21.48 4.87 -4.23
N ALA A 30 -22.76 5.25 -4.15
CA ALA A 30 -23.86 4.33 -4.33
C ALA A 30 -23.89 3.69 -5.74
N GLY A 31 -24.21 2.40 -5.82
CA GLY A 31 -24.38 1.69 -7.09
C GLY A 31 -23.08 1.25 -7.79
N THR A 32 -21.91 1.53 -7.22
CA THR A 32 -20.61 1.11 -7.78
C THR A 32 -19.92 0.11 -6.87
N LYS A 33 -19.37 -0.97 -7.44
CA LYS A 33 -18.57 -1.96 -6.71
C LYS A 33 -17.09 -1.75 -7.02
N TYR A 34 -16.27 -1.67 -5.98
CA TYR A 34 -14.82 -1.52 -6.10
C TYR A 34 -14.10 -2.79 -5.68
N LEU A 35 -13.02 -3.11 -6.38
CA LEU A 35 -12.02 -4.10 -5.97
C LEU A 35 -10.68 -3.38 -5.81
N ILE A 36 -10.23 -3.21 -4.58
CA ILE A 36 -8.97 -2.53 -4.26
C ILE A 36 -7.89 -3.59 -4.05
N ARG A 37 -6.75 -3.43 -4.74
CA ARG A 37 -5.57 -4.30 -4.61
C ARG A 37 -4.35 -3.46 -4.27
N ALA A 38 -3.47 -4.00 -3.44
CA ALA A 38 -2.20 -3.40 -3.10
C ALA A 38 -1.08 -4.43 -3.29
N SER A 39 0.09 -3.94 -3.69
CA SER A 39 1.35 -4.68 -3.67
C SER A 39 2.40 -3.77 -3.04
N TYR A 40 3.39 -4.35 -2.38
CA TYR A 40 4.46 -3.59 -1.76
C TYR A 40 5.78 -4.27 -2.09
N LEU A 41 6.65 -3.56 -2.81
CA LEU A 41 7.90 -4.09 -3.32
C LEU A 41 9.06 -3.21 -2.92
N GLU A 42 10.22 -3.83 -2.76
CA GLU A 42 11.50 -3.18 -2.60
C GLU A 42 12.35 -3.46 -3.84
N ILE A 43 13.01 -2.44 -4.35
CA ILE A 43 14.07 -2.58 -5.36
C ILE A 43 15.37 -2.20 -4.68
N TYR A 44 16.23 -3.19 -4.49
CA TYR A 44 17.52 -2.99 -3.86
C TYR A 44 18.59 -3.73 -4.65
N ASN A 45 19.61 -3.00 -5.09
CA ASN A 45 20.71 -3.54 -5.89
C ASN A 45 20.24 -4.39 -7.08
N GLU A 46 19.35 -3.83 -7.90
CA GLU A 46 18.76 -4.48 -9.08
C GLU A 46 17.94 -5.76 -8.79
N SER A 47 17.69 -6.09 -7.51
CA SER A 47 16.81 -7.19 -7.09
C SER A 47 15.46 -6.64 -6.65
N ILE A 48 14.38 -7.27 -7.12
CA ILE A 48 13.01 -6.99 -6.68
C ILE A 48 12.62 -7.97 -5.57
N ARG A 49 12.03 -7.47 -4.48
CA ARG A 49 11.52 -8.26 -3.36
C ARG A 49 10.08 -7.89 -3.05
N ASP A 50 9.25 -8.90 -2.79
CA ASP A 50 7.88 -8.70 -2.31
C ASP A 50 7.87 -8.55 -0.78
N LEU A 51 7.48 -7.37 -0.30
CA LEU A 51 7.41 -7.06 1.13
C LEU A 51 6.14 -7.62 1.80
N LEU A 52 5.16 -8.08 1.02
CA LEU A 52 3.93 -8.74 1.51
C LEU A 52 3.93 -10.24 1.23
N GLY A 53 4.95 -10.74 0.51
CA GLY A 53 5.10 -12.15 0.18
C GLY A 53 5.33 -13.02 1.43
N LYS A 54 4.98 -14.30 1.36
CA LYS A 54 5.25 -15.28 2.43
C LYS A 54 6.75 -15.41 2.72
N ASP A 55 7.57 -15.29 1.68
CA ASP A 55 9.02 -15.27 1.77
C ASP A 55 9.54 -13.93 1.26
N VAL A 56 9.84 -13.02 2.19
CA VAL A 56 10.34 -11.67 1.90
C VAL A 56 11.77 -11.69 1.33
N LYS A 57 12.47 -12.84 1.41
CA LYS A 57 13.81 -13.02 0.82
C LYS A 57 13.76 -13.60 -0.59
N ALA A 58 12.61 -14.09 -1.03
CA ALA A 58 12.46 -14.58 -2.40
C ALA A 58 12.61 -13.42 -3.39
N THR A 59 13.58 -13.52 -4.28
CA THR A 59 13.78 -12.58 -5.37
C THR A 59 12.75 -12.85 -6.47
N LEU A 60 12.13 -11.79 -6.97
CA LEU A 60 11.25 -11.83 -8.12
C LEU A 60 12.04 -11.44 -9.38
N ASP A 61 12.03 -12.31 -10.38
CA ASP A 61 12.57 -12.02 -11.70
C ASP A 61 11.52 -11.32 -12.57
N LEU A 62 11.95 -10.32 -13.35
CA LEU A 62 11.13 -9.73 -14.41
C LEU A 62 11.07 -10.74 -15.57
N LYS A 63 9.88 -11.30 -15.82
CA LYS A 63 9.58 -12.09 -17.03
C LYS A 63 9.22 -11.19 -18.21
#